data_AF-A0A5C5ZXS4-F1
#
_entry.id   AF-A0A5C5ZXS4-F1
#
_cell.length_a   1.000
_cell.length_b   1.000
_cell.length_c   1.000
_cell.angle_alpha   90.00
_cell.angle_beta   90.00
_cell.angle_gamma   90.00
#
_symmetry.space_group_name_H-M   'P 1'
#
loop_
_entity.id
_entity.type
_entity.pdbx_description
1 polymer ?
#
loop_
_entity_poly.entity_id
_entity_poly.type
_entity_poly.pdbx_seq_one_letter_code
_entity_poly.pdbx_strand_id
1 'polypeptide(L)' 'MPRPPRADEAGGLYHALNRGNLRATIFHKDADYAAFEWVQKKVAGVQKKVAGLFFASRSMFSLLT' A
#
# COMPACT_ATOMS: atom_id res chain seq x y z
N MET A 1 -9.12 -20.03 10.89
CA MET A 1 -9.24 -20.15 9.42
C MET A 1 -8.08 -19.42 8.76
N PRO A 2 -7.27 -20.08 7.91
CA PRO A 2 -6.28 -19.40 7.09
C PRO A 2 -7.00 -18.43 6.16
N ARG A 3 -6.57 -17.16 6.15
CA ARG A 3 -7.09 -16.17 5.20
C ARG A 3 -6.29 -16.32 3.91
N PRO A 4 -6.93 -16.49 2.74
CA PRO A 4 -6.23 -16.46 1.47
C PRO A 4 -5.41 -15.16 1.35
N PRO A 5 -4.23 -15.20 0.71
CA PRO A 5 -3.48 -14.00 0.40
C PRO A 5 -4.36 -12.99 -0.35
N ARG A 6 -4.20 -11.70 -0.06
CA ARG A 6 -4.89 -10.66 -0.83
C ARG A 6 -4.34 -10.67 -2.25
N ALA A 7 -5.21 -10.49 -3.24
CA ALA A 7 -4.76 -10.25 -4.61
C ALA A 7 -3.97 -8.94 -4.66
N ASP A 8 -2.77 -9.01 -5.23
CA ASP A 8 -1.87 -7.87 -5.47
C ASP A 8 -1.55 -7.84 -6.97
N GLU A 9 -2.56 -7.45 -7.75
CA GLU A 9 -2.47 -7.30 -9.19
C GLU A 9 -1.88 -5.93 -9.57
N ALA A 10 -0.85 -5.95 -10.43
CA ALA A 10 -0.20 -4.75 -10.93
C ALA A 10 -1.18 -3.93 -11.78
N GLY A 11 -1.33 -2.65 -11.46
CA GLY A 11 -2.29 -1.77 -12.14
C GLY A 11 -3.74 -1.95 -11.69
N GLY A 12 -4.00 -2.82 -10.70
CA GLY A 12 -5.33 -2.99 -10.13
C GLY A 12 -5.83 -1.71 -9.45
N LEU A 13 -7.12 -1.41 -9.61
CA LEU A 13 -7.82 -0.36 -8.89
C LEU A 13 -8.51 -0.97 -7.67
N TYR A 14 -8.11 -0.51 -6.48
CA TYR A 14 -8.64 -1.03 -5.22
C TYR A 14 -9.51 0.01 -4.52
N HIS A 15 -10.62 -0.44 -3.96
CA HIS A 15 -11.42 0.36 -3.05
C HIS A 15 -10.92 0.17 -1.61
N ALA A 16 -10.31 1.20 -1.02
CA ALA A 16 -9.81 1.17 0.35
C ALA A 16 -10.71 2.00 1.28
N LEU A 17 -11.04 1.43 2.44
CA LEU A 17 -11.87 2.07 3.46
C LEU A 17 -11.15 2.02 4.80
N ASN A 18 -11.08 3.16 5.49
CA ASN A 18 -10.56 3.25 6.86
C ASN A 18 -11.72 3.29 7.85
N ARG A 19 -11.72 2.35 8.80
CA ARG A 19 -12.76 2.24 9.84
C ARG A 19 -12.09 2.00 11.18
N GLY A 20 -12.43 2.81 12.19
CA GLY A 20 -11.88 2.68 13.54
C GLY A 20 -12.32 1.38 14.20
N ASN A 21 -11.51 0.83 15.11
CA ASN A 21 -11.99 -0.30 15.91
C ASN A 21 -13.29 0.07 16.61
N LEU A 22 -14.24 -0.87 16.70
CA LEU A 22 -15.59 -0.60 17.22
C LEU A 22 -16.36 0.53 16.52
N ARG A 23 -16.00 0.87 15.26
CA ARG A 23 -16.56 2.02 14.51
C ARG A 23 -16.28 3.36 15.19
N ALA A 24 -15.25 3.43 16.03
CA ALA A 24 -14.82 4.66 16.65
C ALA A 24 -14.44 5.72 15.60
N THR A 25 -14.67 6.97 15.97
CA THR A 25 -14.16 8.13 15.23
C THR A 25 -12.64 8.05 15.15
N ILE A 26 -12.09 8.18 13.95
CA ILE A 26 -10.64 8.08 13.69
C ILE A 26 -9.98 9.45 13.69
N PHE A 27 -10.66 10.45 13.11
CA PHE A 27 -10.18 11.81 13.00
C PHE A 27 -10.98 12.68 13.97
N HIS A 28 -10.31 13.21 14.98
CA HIS A 28 -10.93 14.05 16.01
C HIS A 28 -10.75 15.54 15.71
N LYS A 29 -9.75 15.88 14.88
CA LYS A 29 -9.47 17.22 14.37
C LYS A 29 -8.94 17.13 12.94
N ASP A 30 -9.01 18.23 12.20
CA ASP A 30 -8.55 18.30 10.80
C ASP A 30 -7.07 17.92 10.64
N ALA A 31 -6.25 18.24 11.65
CA ALA A 31 -4.83 17.89 11.67
C ALA A 31 -4.57 16.37 11.67
N ASP A 32 -5.51 15.55 12.16
CA ASP A 32 -5.35 14.09 12.18
C ASP A 32 -5.45 13.52 10.75
N TYR A 33 -6.37 14.07 9.95
CA TYR A 33 -6.50 13.72 8.54
C TYR A 33 -5.29 14.18 7.74
N ALA A 34 -4.80 15.41 7.97
CA ALA A 34 -3.59 15.91 7.33
C ALA A 34 -2.34 15.05 7.66
N ALA A 35 -2.20 14.63 8.92
CA ALA A 35 -1.14 13.73 9.35
C ALA A 35 -1.24 12.36 8.66
N PHE A 36 -2.45 11.82 8.54
CA PHE A 36 -2.70 10.56 7.82
C PHE A 36 -2.29 10.67 6.35
N GLU A 37 -2.68 11.72 5.64
CA GLU A 37 -2.26 11.93 4.24
C GLU A 37 -0.74 12.07 4.11
N TRP A 38 -0.10 12.77 5.06
CA TRP A 38 1.35 12.94 5.05
C TRP A 38 2.08 11.60 5.18
N VAL A 39 1.65 10.74 6.11
CA VAL A 39 2.19 9.38 6.26
C VAL A 39 1.97 8.56 4.99
N GLN A 40 0.75 8.59 4.43
CA GLN A 40 0.44 7.85 3.19
C GLN A 40 1.35 8.26 2.04
N LYS A 41 1.57 9.57 1.83
CA LYS A 41 2.47 10.08 0.79
C LYS A 41 3.92 9.63 1.03
N LYS A 42 4.38 9.67 2.28
CA LYS A 42 5.72 9.22 2.68
C LYS A 42 5.94 7.73 2.41
N VAL A 43 4.98 6.89 2.76
CA VAL A 43 5.07 5.43 2.58
C VAL A 43 4.84 5.00 1.13
N ALA A 44 3.95 5.66 0.38
CA ALA A 44 3.80 5.41 -1.05
C ALA A 44 5.10 5.65 -1.82
N GLY A 45 5.91 6.65 -1.41
CA GLY A 45 7.26 6.85 -1.94
C GLY A 45 8.21 5.67 -1.67
N VAL A 46 8.07 5.00 -0.52
CA VAL A 46 8.84 3.79 -0.18
C VAL A 46 8.41 2.60 -1.04
N GLN A 47 7.10 2.41 -1.26
CA GLN A 47 6.59 1.33 -2.11
C GLN A 47 7.05 1.46 -3.56
N LYS A 48 7.11 2.68 -4.13
CA LYS A 48 7.67 2.90 -5.47
C LYS A 48 9.13 2.45 -5.59
N LYS A 49 9.94 2.65 -4.54
CA LYS A 49 11.36 2.26 -4.53
C LYS A 49 11.55 0.74 -4.43
N VAL A 50 10.70 0.06 -3.65
CA VAL A 50 10.70 -1.41 -3.52
C VAL A 50 10.15 -2.08 -4.79
N ALA A 51 9.12 -1.50 -5.42
CA ALA A 51 8.57 -1.98 -6.70
C ALA A 51 9.61 -1.90 -7.83
N GLY A 52 10.41 -0.83 -7.89
CA GLY A 52 11.52 -0.71 -8.84
C GLY A 52 12.62 -1.77 -8.64
N LEU A 53 12.92 -2.14 -7.39
CA LEU A 53 13.87 -3.19 -7.05
C LEU A 53 13.34 -4.59 -7.43
N PHE A 54 12.05 -4.85 -7.20
CA PHE A 54 11.38 -6.09 -7.62
C PHE A 54 11.33 -6.25 -9.15
N PHE A 55 11.12 -5.16 -9.89
CA PHE A 55 11.07 -5.19 -11.36
C PHE A 55 12.46 -5.42 -11.97
N ALA A 56 13.51 -4.80 -11.43
CA ALA A 56 14.89 -5.03 -11.85
C ALA A 56 15.35 -6.49 -11.62
N SER A 57 14.89 -7.11 -10.51
CA SER A 57 15.20 -8.52 -10.20
C SER A 57 14.52 -9.52 -11.15
N ARG A 58 13.25 -9.29 -11.53
CA ARG A 58 12.56 -10.17 -12.50
C ARG A 58 13.10 -10.03 -13.93
N SER A 59 13.54 -8.83 -14.33
CA SER A 59 14.16 -8.60 -15.63
C SER A 59 15.49 -9.34 -15.81
N MET A 60 16.26 -9.52 -14.75
CA MET A 60 17.57 -10.20 -14.81
C MET A 60 17.44 -11.73 -14.91
N PHE A 61 16.36 -12.30 -14.36
CA PHE A 61 16.08 -13.74 -14.42
C PHE A 61 15.49 -14.20 -15.77
N SER A 62 14.92 -13.28 -16.56
CA SER A 62 14.36 -13.56 -17.89
C SER A 62 15.39 -13.62 -19.01
N LEU A 63 16.65 -13.23 -18.77
CA LEU A 63 17.74 -13.19 -19.76
C LEU A 63 18.65 -14.44 -19.68
N LEU A 64 18.31 -15.42 -18.83
CA LEU A 64 19.12 -16.63 -18.56
C LEU A 64 18.39 -17.95 -18.91
N THR A 65 17.31 -17.88 -19.70
CA THR A 65 16.59 -19.04 -20.25
C THR A 65 16.41 -18.90 -21.75
#